data_AF-A0A2T7PDQ6-F1
#
_entry.id   AF-A0A2T7PDQ6-F1
#
_cell.length_a   1.000
_cell.length_b   1.000
_cell.length_c   1.000
_cell.angle_alpha   90.00
_cell.angle_beta   90.00
_cell.angle_gamma   90.00
#
_symmetry.space_group_name_H-M   'P 1'
#
loop_
_entity.id
_entity.type
_entity.pdbx_description
1 polymer ?
#
loop_
_entity_poly.entity_id
_entity_poly.type
_entity_poly.pdbx_seq_one_letter_code
_entity_poly.pdbx_strand_id
1 'polypeptide(L)'
;MFVLDELHLILFAGDSNAHLTERYYAEKAFYNLQHAALRSEIRQFLNLPPESQKIEIGAMMVSRWFQPGLAVSHDIVCKQLDDIADRVRKQLRQMLPDVHPASEKSYLEAGLTESLWTPTQCRQVLEAINIVLYQHMGFAPSETTSYMACNSYLDKVLEKKMGFPITLCILYSAVARRLGVVCELVNFPAYFLLRWKENPMAPTEGQYTFIDAYGHGQMLSHKECLEFLGQFGTDAVVATALYAATTTAKVLEIMARNLVRIARCLNHHGRDRTQMLRFAIGLHLAISPDDAEMQLMQVRLFLHLNINLKDAIENLRQVAAVDDVVSFLTKEIYTLMKENETRDNERHMVQEKLRKDNAEVHFSVGMVMKHKKYHYTCVIYGWDKEGRISEEWITQEGVGNLQGRPFQPFYNVLAEDGSNRYAAQENLVYAKDVKAITHPEVGKYFEKFTGKFYVPNKMKQEEYPDDAEMTGRLVTQYFLSTK
;
A
#
# COMPACT_ATOMS: atom_id res chain seq x y z
N MET A 1 -6.44 -16.83 -14.63
CA MET A 1 -7.32 -15.85 -15.30
C MET A 1 -8.72 -15.96 -14.71
N PHE A 2 -9.46 -17.05 -14.97
CA PHE A 2 -10.84 -17.27 -14.49
C PHE A 2 -11.12 -16.88 -13.02
N VAL A 3 -10.32 -17.36 -12.06
CA VAL A 3 -10.55 -17.06 -10.62
C VAL A 3 -10.40 -15.58 -10.28
N LEU A 4 -9.47 -14.86 -10.91
CA LEU A 4 -9.29 -13.42 -10.67
C LEU A 4 -10.43 -12.60 -11.26
N ASP A 5 -10.97 -13.03 -12.41
CA ASP A 5 -12.09 -12.38 -13.07
C ASP A 5 -13.38 -12.54 -12.24
N GLU A 6 -13.64 -13.74 -11.72
CA GLU A 6 -14.76 -14.01 -10.79
C GLU A 6 -14.67 -13.19 -9.50
N LEU A 7 -13.48 -13.14 -8.88
CA LEU A 7 -13.26 -12.31 -7.68
C LEU A 7 -13.45 -10.82 -7.97
N HIS A 8 -13.00 -10.35 -9.13
CA HIS A 8 -13.22 -8.97 -9.56
C HIS A 8 -14.71 -8.66 -9.73
N LEU A 9 -15.49 -9.58 -10.32
CA LEU A 9 -16.95 -9.42 -10.43
C LEU A 9 -17.61 -9.32 -9.05
N ILE A 10 -17.24 -10.20 -8.10
CA ILE A 10 -17.76 -10.13 -6.72
C ILE A 10 -17.43 -8.78 -6.07
N LEU A 11 -16.20 -8.28 -6.28
CA LEU A 11 -15.72 -7.06 -5.63
C LEU A 11 -16.30 -5.77 -6.20
N PHE A 12 -16.57 -5.72 -7.50
CA PHE A 12 -16.86 -4.47 -8.20
C PHE A 12 -18.21 -4.43 -8.93
N ALA A 13 -18.96 -5.54 -8.97
CA ALA A 13 -20.32 -5.56 -9.52
C ALA A 13 -21.39 -5.48 -8.41
N GLY A 14 -22.57 -4.96 -8.77
CA GLY A 14 -23.76 -4.97 -7.91
C GLY A 14 -23.79 -3.92 -6.78
N ASP A 15 -24.78 -4.04 -5.91
CA ASP A 15 -25.01 -3.13 -4.76
C ASP A 15 -23.88 -3.25 -3.72
N SER A 16 -23.24 -2.13 -3.38
CA SER A 16 -22.18 -2.05 -2.37
C SER A 16 -22.61 -2.50 -0.97
N ASN A 17 -23.92 -2.51 -0.70
CA ASN A 17 -24.49 -2.93 0.58
C ASN A 17 -24.87 -4.42 0.64
N ALA A 18 -24.71 -5.16 -0.45
CA ALA A 18 -25.03 -6.58 -0.56
C ALA A 18 -23.77 -7.45 -0.64
N HIS A 19 -23.91 -8.73 -0.31
CA HIS A 19 -22.84 -9.75 -0.39
C HIS A 19 -21.56 -9.34 0.36
N LEU A 20 -21.73 -8.68 1.51
CA LEU A 20 -20.63 -8.11 2.28
C LEU A 20 -19.66 -9.20 2.76
N THR A 21 -20.18 -10.38 3.11
CA THR A 21 -19.35 -11.52 3.51
C THR A 21 -18.51 -12.04 2.36
N GLU A 22 -19.13 -12.31 1.21
CA GLU A 22 -18.44 -12.77 0.01
C GLU A 22 -17.39 -11.75 -0.43
N ARG A 23 -17.74 -10.45 -0.46
CA ARG A 23 -16.81 -9.37 -0.83
C ARG A 23 -15.62 -9.28 0.11
N TYR A 24 -15.82 -9.39 1.43
CA TYR A 24 -14.73 -9.34 2.40
C TYR A 24 -13.71 -10.46 2.20
N TYR A 25 -14.16 -11.69 1.96
CA TYR A 25 -13.27 -12.81 1.71
C TYR A 25 -12.70 -12.81 0.29
N ALA A 26 -13.48 -12.36 -0.69
CA ALA A 26 -13.03 -12.17 -2.07
C ALA A 26 -11.89 -11.15 -2.14
N GLU A 27 -11.96 -10.04 -1.39
CA GLU A 27 -10.92 -9.02 -1.36
C GLU A 27 -9.60 -9.60 -0.87
N LYS A 28 -9.64 -10.36 0.24
CA LYS A 28 -8.46 -11.02 0.79
C LYS A 28 -7.86 -12.05 -0.18
N ALA A 29 -8.71 -12.86 -0.81
CA ALA A 29 -8.26 -13.84 -1.80
C ALA A 29 -7.65 -13.14 -3.01
N PHE A 30 -8.32 -12.11 -3.52
CA PHE A 30 -7.90 -11.34 -4.68
C PHE A 30 -6.53 -10.69 -4.46
N TYR A 31 -6.31 -10.01 -3.34
CA TYR A 31 -5.00 -9.38 -3.05
C TYR A 31 -3.87 -10.40 -2.96
N ASN A 32 -4.09 -11.53 -2.27
CA ASN A 32 -3.08 -12.58 -2.18
C ASN A 32 -2.75 -13.18 -3.55
N LEU A 33 -3.76 -13.44 -4.40
CA LEU A 33 -3.57 -13.97 -5.74
C LEU A 33 -2.89 -12.96 -6.68
N GLN A 34 -3.26 -11.68 -6.61
CA GLN A 34 -2.62 -10.60 -7.36
C GLN A 34 -1.14 -10.46 -6.99
N HIS A 35 -0.80 -10.47 -5.69
CA HIS A 35 0.59 -10.44 -5.25
C HIS A 35 1.38 -11.67 -5.67
N ALA A 36 0.78 -12.86 -5.64
CA ALA A 36 1.42 -14.08 -6.12
C ALA A 36 1.73 -14.01 -7.63
N ALA A 37 0.76 -13.57 -8.44
CA ALA A 37 0.93 -13.39 -9.87
C ALA A 37 1.99 -12.32 -10.19
N LEU A 38 1.89 -11.16 -9.55
CA LEU A 38 2.80 -10.04 -9.75
C LEU A 38 4.22 -10.35 -9.27
N ARG A 39 4.39 -11.18 -8.23
CA ARG A 39 5.72 -11.67 -7.82
C ARG A 39 6.38 -12.48 -8.92
N SER A 40 5.64 -13.36 -9.60
CA SER A 40 6.17 -14.10 -10.74
C SER A 40 6.52 -13.16 -11.89
N GLU A 41 5.67 -12.17 -12.16
CA GLU A 41 5.87 -11.17 -13.21
C GLU A 41 7.13 -10.32 -12.96
N ILE A 42 7.33 -9.85 -11.73
CA ILE A 42 8.53 -9.10 -11.31
C ILE A 42 9.79 -9.94 -11.53
N ARG A 43 9.79 -11.21 -11.11
CA ARG A 43 10.95 -12.09 -11.29
C ARG A 43 11.26 -12.34 -12.76
N GLN A 44 10.23 -12.56 -13.59
CA GLN A 44 10.41 -12.71 -15.03
C GLN A 44 10.99 -11.43 -15.66
N PHE A 45 10.48 -10.27 -15.28
CA PHE A 45 10.98 -8.97 -15.74
C PHE A 45 12.45 -8.73 -15.34
N LEU A 46 12.82 -9.02 -14.09
CA LEU A 46 14.19 -8.84 -13.61
C LEU A 46 15.18 -9.87 -14.18
N ASN A 47 14.70 -10.98 -14.75
CA ASN A 47 15.51 -11.96 -15.48
C ASN A 47 15.74 -11.58 -16.96
N LEU A 48 15.07 -10.54 -17.48
CA LEU A 48 15.33 -10.05 -18.83
C LEU A 48 16.74 -9.43 -18.92
N PRO A 49 17.36 -9.36 -20.11
CA PRO A 49 18.60 -8.59 -20.29
C PRO A 49 18.43 -7.13 -19.83
N PRO A 50 19.46 -6.49 -19.23
CA PRO A 50 19.35 -5.13 -18.68
C PRO A 50 18.75 -4.08 -19.64
N GLU A 51 19.10 -4.15 -20.92
CA GLU A 51 18.59 -3.29 -22.00
C GLU A 51 17.09 -3.43 -22.27
N SER A 52 16.51 -4.59 -21.91
CA SER A 52 15.07 -4.86 -22.00
C SER A 52 14.32 -4.48 -20.72
N GLN A 53 15.02 -4.18 -19.62
CA GLN A 53 14.42 -3.82 -18.32
C GLN A 53 14.06 -2.33 -18.26
N LYS A 54 13.06 -1.91 -19.02
CA LYS A 54 12.53 -0.54 -19.00
C LYS A 54 12.07 -0.17 -17.58
N ILE A 55 12.73 0.81 -16.94
CA ILE A 55 12.49 1.12 -15.53
C ILE A 55 11.06 1.58 -15.21
N GLU A 56 10.38 2.24 -16.14
CA GLU A 56 8.97 2.63 -15.92
C GLU A 56 8.04 1.42 -15.79
N ILE A 57 8.36 0.29 -16.44
CA ILE A 57 7.61 -0.96 -16.32
C ILE A 57 7.77 -1.53 -14.91
N GLY A 58 9.00 -1.53 -14.40
CA GLY A 58 9.27 -1.90 -13.00
C GLY A 58 8.52 -1.00 -12.01
N ALA A 59 8.53 0.32 -12.22
CA ALA A 59 7.81 1.28 -11.38
C ALA A 59 6.29 1.09 -11.43
N MET A 60 5.74 0.67 -12.56
CA MET A 60 4.34 0.28 -12.67
C MET A 60 4.02 -1.01 -11.92
N MET A 61 4.93 -2.00 -11.89
CA MET A 61 4.77 -3.18 -11.05
C MET A 61 4.73 -2.80 -9.56
N VAL A 62 5.55 -1.85 -9.11
CA VAL A 62 5.44 -1.28 -7.75
C VAL A 62 4.06 -0.66 -7.55
N SER A 63 3.57 0.10 -8.52
CA SER A 63 2.25 0.76 -8.45
C SER A 63 1.11 -0.26 -8.34
N ARG A 64 1.14 -1.34 -9.13
CA ARG A 64 0.18 -2.46 -9.08
C ARG A 64 0.24 -3.22 -7.76
N TRP A 65 1.44 -3.39 -7.18
CA TRP A 65 1.63 -4.12 -5.93
C TRP A 65 0.88 -3.47 -4.76
N PHE A 66 0.89 -2.14 -4.68
CA PHE A 66 0.23 -1.41 -3.60
C PHE A 66 -1.20 -0.97 -3.94
N GLN A 67 -1.63 -1.17 -5.18
CA GLN A 67 -2.99 -0.85 -5.63
C GLN A 67 -3.64 -2.08 -6.29
N PRO A 68 -3.72 -3.23 -5.58
CA PRO A 68 -4.19 -4.49 -6.19
C PRO A 68 -5.64 -4.41 -6.70
N GLY A 69 -6.49 -3.59 -6.06
CA GLY A 69 -7.86 -3.32 -6.50
C GLY A 69 -8.00 -2.32 -7.65
N LEU A 70 -6.91 -1.69 -8.09
CA LEU A 70 -6.92 -0.71 -9.18
C LEU A 70 -6.30 -1.32 -10.44
N ALA A 71 -7.00 -1.22 -11.55
CA ALA A 71 -6.47 -1.60 -12.86
C ALA A 71 -5.44 -0.55 -13.34
N VAL A 72 -4.23 -0.59 -12.79
CA VAL A 72 -3.10 0.22 -13.30
C VAL A 72 -2.65 -0.38 -14.63
N SER A 73 -3.21 0.14 -15.72
CA SER A 73 -2.96 -0.35 -17.07
C SER A 73 -1.64 0.15 -17.63
N HIS A 74 -0.89 -0.77 -18.22
CA HIS A 74 0.33 -0.45 -18.95
C HIS A 74 0.11 0.53 -20.07
N ASP A 75 -0.94 0.31 -20.85
CA ASP A 75 -1.21 1.11 -22.03
C ASP A 75 -1.59 2.55 -21.66
N ILE A 76 -2.28 2.72 -20.52
CA ILE A 76 -2.64 4.06 -20.01
C ILE A 76 -1.38 4.82 -19.60
N VAL A 77 -0.51 4.22 -18.78
CA VAL A 77 0.72 4.87 -18.31
C VAL A 77 1.66 5.17 -19.47
N CYS A 78 1.85 4.21 -20.38
CA CYS A 78 2.66 4.42 -21.58
C CYS A 78 2.11 5.53 -22.46
N LYS A 79 0.79 5.58 -22.68
CA LYS A 79 0.15 6.67 -23.42
C LYS A 79 0.34 8.02 -22.75
N GLN A 80 0.22 8.12 -21.43
CA GLN A 80 0.49 9.37 -20.71
C GLN A 80 1.94 9.84 -20.90
N LEU A 81 2.90 8.91 -20.88
CA LEU A 81 4.31 9.23 -21.14
C LEU A 81 4.54 9.64 -22.61
N ASP A 82 3.86 9.00 -23.56
CA ASP A 82 3.92 9.34 -24.98
C ASP A 82 3.30 10.73 -25.24
N ASP A 83 2.19 11.06 -24.57
CA ASP A 83 1.54 12.37 -24.62
C ASP A 83 2.46 13.48 -24.09
N ILE A 84 3.25 13.18 -23.04
CA ILE A 84 4.29 14.10 -22.54
C ILE A 84 5.38 14.27 -23.59
N ALA A 85 5.88 13.18 -24.18
CA ALA A 85 6.89 13.26 -25.23
C ALA A 85 6.39 14.05 -26.44
N ASP A 86 5.13 13.88 -26.86
CA ASP A 86 4.51 14.66 -27.95
C ASP A 86 4.41 16.15 -27.62
N ARG A 87 4.18 16.53 -26.35
CA ARG A 87 4.27 17.92 -25.89
C ARG A 87 5.70 18.46 -26.00
N VAL A 88 6.70 17.67 -25.66
CA VAL A 88 8.12 18.05 -25.81
C VAL A 88 8.50 18.21 -27.28
N ARG A 89 8.03 17.34 -28.17
CA ARG A 89 8.20 17.51 -29.62
C ARG A 89 7.65 18.85 -30.11
N LYS A 90 6.46 19.22 -29.65
CA LYS A 90 5.86 20.52 -29.96
C LYS A 90 6.70 21.68 -29.40
N GLN A 91 7.20 21.54 -28.18
CA GLN A 91 8.06 22.55 -27.53
C GLN A 91 9.36 22.75 -28.32
N LEU A 92 10.02 21.68 -28.79
CA LEU A 92 11.22 21.77 -29.61
C LEU A 92 11.01 22.56 -30.89
N ARG A 93 9.88 22.34 -31.59
CA ARG A 93 9.52 23.11 -32.80
C ARG A 93 9.28 24.59 -32.55
N GLN A 94 8.93 24.95 -31.31
CA GLN A 94 8.72 26.35 -30.91
C GLN A 94 10.02 27.03 -30.48
N MET A 95 10.93 26.28 -29.85
CA MET A 95 12.20 26.81 -29.35
C MET A 95 13.26 26.99 -30.42
N LEU A 96 13.27 26.16 -31.46
CA LEU A 96 14.37 26.09 -32.43
C LEU A 96 13.92 26.58 -33.81
N PRO A 97 14.74 27.42 -34.49
CA PRO A 97 14.44 27.89 -35.84
C PRO A 97 14.54 26.77 -36.89
N ASP A 98 15.44 25.80 -36.68
CA ASP A 98 15.63 24.63 -37.53
C ASP A 98 14.88 23.41 -36.98
N VAL A 99 14.45 22.52 -37.88
CA VAL A 99 13.75 21.29 -37.50
C VAL A 99 14.71 20.35 -36.75
N HIS A 100 14.48 20.19 -35.46
CA HIS A 100 15.21 19.21 -34.66
C HIS A 100 14.75 17.79 -34.98
N PRO A 101 15.66 16.80 -35.19
CA PRO A 101 15.29 15.42 -35.51
C PRO A 101 14.32 14.78 -34.51
N ALA A 102 14.58 14.97 -33.20
CA ALA A 102 13.70 14.50 -32.13
C ALA A 102 12.30 15.13 -32.12
N SER A 103 12.09 16.24 -32.84
CA SER A 103 10.77 16.87 -32.94
C SER A 103 9.84 16.13 -33.90
N GLU A 104 10.37 15.25 -34.75
CA GLU A 104 9.59 14.34 -35.57
C GLU A 104 9.23 13.07 -34.78
N LYS A 105 8.08 12.47 -35.08
CA LYS A 105 7.65 11.26 -34.40
C LYS A 105 8.33 10.06 -35.04
N SER A 106 9.43 9.59 -34.46
CA SER A 106 10.02 8.29 -34.78
C SER A 106 9.61 7.26 -33.74
N TYR A 107 9.28 6.04 -34.19
CA TYR A 107 9.19 4.89 -33.31
C TYR A 107 10.62 4.52 -32.92
N LEU A 108 11.01 4.88 -31.70
CA LEU A 108 12.30 4.49 -31.15
C LEU A 108 12.23 3.03 -30.72
N GLU A 109 13.20 2.23 -31.17
CA GLU A 109 13.26 0.81 -30.85
C GLU A 109 13.30 0.57 -29.33
N ALA A 110 12.77 -0.57 -28.91
CA ALA A 110 12.99 -1.04 -27.54
C ALA A 110 14.49 -1.33 -27.36
N GLY A 111 15.10 -0.77 -26.31
CA GLY A 111 16.50 -1.08 -25.96
C GLY A 111 17.53 -0.03 -26.36
N LEU A 112 17.15 1.25 -26.47
CA LEU A 112 18.11 2.34 -26.68
C LEU A 112 19.19 2.37 -25.58
N THR A 113 20.42 2.00 -25.92
CA THR A 113 21.58 1.99 -25.01
C THR A 113 22.44 3.26 -25.10
N GLU A 114 22.42 3.96 -26.24
CA GLU A 114 23.10 5.24 -26.45
C GLU A 114 22.13 6.29 -27.01
N SER A 115 22.43 7.57 -26.79
CA SER A 115 21.59 8.65 -27.33
C SER A 115 21.73 8.74 -28.84
N LEU A 116 20.62 8.99 -29.55
CA LEU A 116 20.60 9.06 -31.02
C LEU A 116 21.14 10.37 -31.59
N TRP A 117 21.20 11.41 -30.77
CA TRP A 117 21.50 12.77 -31.21
C TRP A 117 22.87 13.23 -30.74
N THR A 118 23.38 14.29 -31.38
CA THR A 118 24.62 14.93 -30.92
C THR A 118 24.44 15.51 -29.50
N PRO A 119 25.52 15.76 -28.75
CA PRO A 119 25.42 16.34 -27.42
C PRO A 119 24.61 17.65 -27.37
N THR A 120 24.82 18.53 -28.34
CA THR A 120 24.06 19.79 -28.47
C THR A 120 22.57 19.56 -28.68
N GLN A 121 22.21 18.60 -29.55
CA GLN A 121 20.82 18.23 -29.80
C GLN A 121 20.16 17.56 -28.59
N CYS A 122 20.87 16.66 -27.91
CA CYS A 122 20.40 16.06 -26.66
C CYS A 122 20.13 17.14 -25.60
N ARG A 123 21.02 18.12 -25.44
CA ARG A 123 20.84 19.25 -24.52
C ARG A 123 19.58 20.05 -24.83
N GLN A 124 19.32 20.34 -26.11
CA GLN A 124 18.07 21.00 -26.53
C GLN A 124 16.82 20.18 -26.18
N VAL A 125 16.87 18.85 -26.35
CA VAL A 125 15.79 17.95 -25.93
C VAL A 125 15.56 18.01 -24.42
N LEU A 126 16.63 17.93 -23.62
CA LEU A 126 16.55 17.99 -22.15
C LEU A 126 16.01 19.32 -21.64
N GLU A 127 16.41 20.44 -22.24
CA GLU A 127 15.85 21.77 -21.94
C GLU A 127 14.35 21.85 -22.26
N ALA A 128 13.92 21.30 -23.40
CA ALA A 128 12.50 21.24 -23.75
C ALA A 128 11.70 20.32 -22.80
N ILE A 129 12.29 19.22 -22.31
CA ILE A 129 11.71 18.37 -21.27
C ILE A 129 11.49 19.19 -19.99
N ASN A 130 12.49 19.97 -19.55
CA ASN A 130 12.39 20.78 -18.35
C ASN A 130 11.24 21.80 -18.45
N ILE A 131 11.12 22.50 -19.58
CA ILE A 131 10.03 23.46 -19.81
C ILE A 131 8.68 22.74 -19.74
N VAL A 132 8.52 21.62 -20.43
CA VAL A 132 7.23 20.89 -20.46
C VAL A 132 6.87 20.33 -19.10
N LEU A 133 7.78 19.61 -18.43
CA LEU A 133 7.48 18.97 -17.16
C LEU A 133 7.21 20.00 -16.06
N TYR A 134 8.07 21.00 -15.91
CA TYR A 134 8.04 21.87 -14.74
C TYR A 134 7.22 23.14 -14.98
N GLN A 135 7.37 23.79 -16.13
CA GLN A 135 6.68 25.07 -16.39
C GLN A 135 5.27 24.86 -16.94
N HIS A 136 5.08 23.91 -17.87
CA HIS A 136 3.78 23.70 -18.51
C HIS A 136 2.89 22.72 -17.75
N MET A 137 3.47 21.68 -17.14
CA MET A 137 2.72 20.61 -16.48
C MET A 137 2.77 20.67 -14.95
N GLY A 138 3.64 21.50 -14.37
CA GLY A 138 3.70 21.71 -12.92
C GLY A 138 4.14 20.49 -12.12
N PHE A 139 4.98 19.61 -12.69
CA PHE A 139 5.59 18.54 -11.89
C PHE A 139 6.46 19.14 -10.78
N ALA A 140 6.32 18.63 -9.55
CA ALA A 140 6.95 19.20 -8.38
C ALA A 140 7.44 18.15 -7.38
N PRO A 141 8.45 18.51 -6.57
CA PRO A 141 8.76 17.85 -5.30
C PRO A 141 7.53 17.59 -4.41
N SER A 142 7.59 16.52 -3.61
CA SER A 142 6.61 16.30 -2.54
C SER A 142 6.78 17.35 -1.43
N GLU A 143 5.75 18.18 -1.19
CA GLU A 143 5.82 19.37 -0.32
C GLU A 143 5.88 19.10 1.20
N THR A 144 5.64 17.87 1.70
CA THR A 144 5.58 17.63 3.16
C THR A 144 6.19 16.30 3.62
N THR A 145 6.62 16.29 4.89
CA THR A 145 7.08 15.14 5.71
C THR A 145 5.99 14.10 5.97
N SER A 146 4.77 14.31 5.47
CA SER A 146 3.78 13.24 5.31
C SER A 146 4.23 12.38 4.13
N TYR A 147 5.00 11.35 4.44
CA TYR A 147 5.42 10.33 3.49
C TYR A 147 4.20 9.60 2.90
N MET A 148 3.50 10.22 1.95
CA MET A 148 2.43 9.56 1.22
C MET A 148 3.07 8.56 0.26
N ALA A 149 2.85 7.27 0.51
CA ALA A 149 3.37 6.19 -0.32
C ALA A 149 3.00 6.35 -1.81
N CYS A 150 1.91 7.06 -2.13
CA CYS A 150 1.53 7.36 -3.51
C CYS A 150 2.57 8.15 -4.31
N ASN A 151 3.48 8.88 -3.65
CA ASN A 151 4.56 9.61 -4.33
C ASN A 151 5.67 8.66 -4.85
N SER A 152 5.59 7.37 -4.51
CA SER A 152 6.38 6.28 -5.10
C SER A 152 5.70 5.61 -6.29
N TYR A 153 4.40 5.84 -6.55
CA TYR A 153 3.64 5.12 -7.59
C TYR A 153 3.57 5.97 -8.86
N LEU A 154 4.10 5.45 -9.97
CA LEU A 154 4.28 6.22 -11.20
C LEU A 154 2.94 6.73 -11.77
N ASP A 155 1.88 5.92 -11.70
CA ASP A 155 0.53 6.31 -12.11
C ASP A 155 0.00 7.50 -11.28
N LYS A 156 0.24 7.48 -9.96
CA LYS A 156 -0.16 8.57 -9.07
C LYS A 156 0.69 9.81 -9.22
N VAL A 157 1.97 9.68 -9.52
CA VAL A 157 2.83 10.82 -9.87
C VAL A 157 2.37 11.46 -11.18
N LEU A 158 2.00 10.66 -12.19
CA LEU A 158 1.44 11.16 -13.44
C LEU A 158 0.09 11.85 -13.24
N GLU A 159 -0.74 11.38 -12.32
CA GLU A 159 -2.03 12.00 -11.96
C GLU A 159 -1.84 13.31 -11.18
N LYS A 160 -1.11 13.26 -10.07
CA LYS A 160 -0.99 14.34 -9.09
C LYS A 160 0.13 15.34 -9.36
N LYS A 161 1.05 15.00 -10.28
CA LYS A 161 2.23 15.81 -10.61
C LYS A 161 3.21 16.01 -9.44
N MET A 162 3.12 15.20 -8.39
CA MET A 162 4.03 15.25 -7.23
C MET A 162 4.66 13.88 -7.00
N GLY A 163 5.97 13.84 -6.75
CA GLY A 163 6.70 12.58 -6.59
C GLY A 163 7.96 12.67 -5.74
N PHE A 164 8.49 11.51 -5.34
CA PHE A 164 9.81 11.42 -4.71
C PHE A 164 10.94 11.51 -5.76
N PRO A 165 12.19 11.82 -5.35
CA PRO A 165 13.32 11.97 -6.28
C PRO A 165 13.47 10.79 -7.24
N ILE A 166 13.37 9.56 -6.73
CA ILE A 166 13.46 8.33 -7.53
C ILE A 166 12.36 8.25 -8.60
N THR A 167 11.12 8.55 -8.25
CA THR A 167 9.98 8.43 -9.18
C THR A 167 10.01 9.53 -10.24
N LEU A 168 10.43 10.75 -9.88
CA LEU A 168 10.60 11.84 -10.85
C LEU A 168 11.76 11.56 -11.82
N CYS A 169 12.86 10.95 -11.35
CA CYS A 169 13.94 10.49 -12.23
C CYS A 169 13.46 9.40 -13.22
N ILE A 170 12.62 8.47 -12.76
CA ILE A 170 12.00 7.43 -13.62
C ILE A 170 11.12 8.08 -14.69
N LEU A 171 10.25 9.02 -14.30
CA LEU A 171 9.42 9.77 -15.24
C LEU A 171 10.27 10.50 -16.29
N TYR A 172 11.28 11.23 -15.83
CA TYR A 172 12.15 12.04 -16.68
C TYR A 172 12.91 11.15 -17.68
N SER A 173 13.55 10.07 -17.22
CA SER A 173 14.29 9.17 -18.11
C SER A 173 13.38 8.46 -19.12
N ALA A 174 12.15 8.10 -18.72
CA ALA A 174 11.17 7.51 -19.60
C ALA A 174 10.73 8.46 -20.73
N VAL A 175 10.58 9.76 -20.43
CA VAL A 175 10.26 10.81 -21.42
C VAL A 175 11.48 11.09 -22.32
N ALA A 176 12.67 11.26 -21.74
CA ALA A 176 13.90 11.49 -22.49
C ALA A 176 14.18 10.38 -23.50
N ARG A 177 14.00 9.12 -23.08
CA ARG A 177 14.19 7.98 -23.96
C ARG A 177 13.21 7.95 -25.13
N ARG A 178 11.96 8.37 -24.93
CA ARG A 178 10.96 8.52 -26.02
C ARG A 178 11.31 9.60 -27.03
N LEU A 179 12.29 10.45 -26.70
CA LEU A 179 12.81 11.51 -27.53
C LEU A 179 14.24 11.21 -27.99
N GLY A 180 14.75 9.98 -27.80
CA GLY A 180 16.05 9.53 -28.31
C GLY A 180 17.25 9.89 -27.43
N VAL A 181 17.02 10.33 -26.19
CA VAL A 181 18.08 10.67 -25.23
C VAL A 181 18.12 9.63 -24.11
N VAL A 182 19.30 9.06 -23.87
CA VAL A 182 19.52 8.08 -22.78
C VAL A 182 19.98 8.80 -21.52
N CYS A 183 19.18 8.69 -20.47
CA CYS A 183 19.50 9.14 -19.12
C CYS A 183 19.48 7.95 -18.16
N GLU A 184 20.59 7.70 -17.48
CA GLU A 184 20.74 6.58 -16.55
C GLU A 184 20.48 7.04 -15.11
N LEU A 185 19.82 6.22 -14.30
CA LEU A 185 19.57 6.56 -12.89
C LEU A 185 20.83 6.39 -12.04
N VAL A 186 21.05 7.29 -11.09
CA VAL A 186 22.16 7.27 -10.14
C VAL A 186 21.60 7.31 -8.72
N ASN A 187 21.88 6.27 -7.96
CA ASN A 187 21.59 6.20 -6.52
C ASN A 187 22.57 7.10 -5.76
N PHE A 188 22.17 8.35 -5.55
CA PHE A 188 22.96 9.35 -4.87
C PHE A 188 22.58 9.41 -3.37
N PRO A 189 23.50 9.64 -2.43
CA PRO A 189 23.20 9.62 -0.99
C PRO A 189 21.98 10.50 -0.64
N ALA A 190 21.00 9.89 0.04
CA ALA A 190 19.74 10.50 0.43
C ALA A 190 18.88 11.08 -0.73
N TYR A 191 19.25 10.82 -2.00
CA TYR A 191 18.68 11.47 -3.16
C TYR A 191 18.69 10.56 -4.41
N PHE A 192 18.20 11.05 -5.56
CA PHE A 192 18.35 10.35 -6.84
C PHE A 192 18.62 11.39 -7.92
N LEU A 193 19.59 11.08 -8.78
CA LEU A 193 19.94 11.88 -9.94
C LEU A 193 19.82 11.04 -11.20
N LEU A 194 19.80 11.72 -12.35
CA LEU A 194 20.12 11.10 -13.63
C LEU A 194 21.54 11.49 -14.03
N ARG A 195 22.18 10.65 -14.83
CA ARG A 195 23.39 11.02 -15.58
C ARG A 195 23.13 10.87 -17.08
N TRP A 196 23.64 11.83 -17.85
CA TRP A 196 23.59 11.84 -19.30
C TRP A 196 25.02 11.99 -19.83
N LYS A 197 25.38 11.16 -20.80
CA LYS A 197 26.72 11.10 -21.39
C LYS A 197 26.93 12.24 -22.40
N GLU A 198 27.18 13.45 -21.89
CA GLU A 198 27.35 14.66 -22.69
C GLU A 198 28.67 14.67 -23.49
N ASN A 199 29.76 14.18 -22.90
CA ASN A 199 31.09 14.25 -23.51
C ASN A 199 31.68 12.85 -23.70
N PRO A 200 31.25 12.06 -24.71
CA PRO A 200 31.70 10.67 -24.89
C PRO A 200 33.22 10.49 -25.01
N MET A 201 33.93 11.53 -25.45
CA MET A 201 35.39 11.52 -25.67
C MET A 201 36.19 12.03 -24.46
N ALA A 202 35.53 12.55 -23.41
CA ALA A 202 36.21 13.03 -22.21
C ALA A 202 36.70 11.86 -21.32
N PRO A 203 37.63 12.11 -20.38
CA PRO A 203 37.92 11.20 -19.27
C PRO A 203 36.67 10.97 -18.42
N THR A 204 36.59 9.82 -17.73
CA THR A 204 35.40 9.34 -17.01
C THR A 204 34.68 10.39 -16.15
N GLU A 205 35.40 11.24 -15.41
CA GLU A 205 34.80 12.28 -14.56
C GLU A 205 34.11 13.41 -15.33
N GLY A 206 34.53 13.68 -16.57
CA GLY A 206 33.96 14.72 -17.44
C GLY A 206 32.99 14.19 -18.50
N GLN A 207 32.80 12.87 -18.59
CA GLN A 207 31.92 12.26 -19.59
C GLN A 207 30.44 12.57 -19.38
N TYR A 208 30.05 12.80 -18.12
CA TYR A 208 28.65 12.87 -17.72
C TYR A 208 28.29 14.23 -17.14
N THR A 209 27.11 14.68 -17.53
CA THR A 209 26.35 15.75 -16.86
C THR A 209 25.21 15.11 -16.09
N PHE A 210 25.02 15.55 -14.85
CA PHE A 210 23.96 15.04 -13.99
C PHE A 210 22.72 15.91 -14.10
N ILE A 211 21.55 15.33 -13.87
CA ILE A 211 20.27 16.03 -13.96
C ILE A 211 19.50 15.75 -12.68
N ASP A 212 19.15 16.83 -11.97
CA ASP A 212 18.28 16.77 -10.80
C ASP A 212 16.82 16.93 -11.24
N ALA A 213 16.14 15.80 -11.48
CA ALA A 213 14.73 15.81 -11.85
C ALA A 213 13.79 16.27 -10.71
N TYR A 214 14.26 16.27 -9.47
CA TYR A 214 13.50 16.76 -8.32
C TYR A 214 13.67 18.28 -8.17
N GLY A 215 14.90 18.79 -8.36
CA GLY A 215 15.24 20.20 -8.50
C GLY A 215 14.95 20.80 -9.88
N HIS A 216 13.78 20.49 -10.46
CA HIS A 216 13.30 21.06 -11.73
C HIS A 216 14.22 20.88 -12.95
N GLY A 217 14.95 19.76 -13.02
CA GLY A 217 15.78 19.39 -14.15
C GLY A 217 17.11 20.14 -14.20
N GLN A 218 17.58 20.69 -13.08
CA GLN A 218 18.86 21.38 -12.99
C GLN A 218 19.98 20.45 -13.48
N MET A 219 20.79 20.96 -14.40
CA MET A 219 21.99 20.26 -14.86
C MET A 219 23.15 20.56 -13.91
N LEU A 220 23.83 19.51 -13.47
CA LEU A 220 24.89 19.57 -12.48
C LEU A 220 26.16 18.94 -13.04
N SER A 221 27.27 19.62 -12.86
CA SER A 221 28.61 19.06 -13.03
C SER A 221 28.97 18.14 -11.87
N HIS A 222 30.04 17.36 -12.04
CA HIS A 222 30.58 16.51 -10.99
C HIS A 222 30.88 17.29 -9.69
N LYS A 223 31.39 18.52 -9.82
CA LYS A 223 31.70 19.40 -8.69
C LYS A 223 30.43 19.88 -7.98
N GLU A 224 29.42 20.29 -8.73
CA GLU A 224 28.14 20.74 -8.15
C GLU A 224 27.40 19.61 -7.42
N CYS A 225 27.51 18.37 -7.90
CA CYS A 225 27.01 17.19 -7.16
C CYS A 225 27.68 17.03 -5.79
N LEU A 226 29.00 17.27 -5.69
CA LEU A 226 29.71 17.22 -4.40
C LEU A 226 29.28 18.34 -3.46
N GLU A 227 29.11 19.55 -3.99
CA GLU A 227 28.60 20.69 -3.22
C GLU A 227 27.18 20.41 -2.70
N PHE A 228 26.36 19.72 -3.50
CA PHE A 228 25.03 19.27 -3.11
C PHE A 228 25.07 18.28 -1.92
N LEU A 229 26.04 17.33 -1.88
CA LEU A 229 26.22 16.41 -0.74
C LEU A 229 26.57 17.11 0.56
N GLY A 230 27.41 18.15 0.49
CA GLY A 230 27.82 18.92 1.66
C GLY A 230 26.63 19.53 2.42
N GLN A 231 25.54 19.83 1.72
CA GLN A 231 24.30 20.36 2.31
C GLN A 231 23.53 19.32 3.13
N PHE A 232 23.75 18.02 2.90
CA PHE A 232 23.10 16.91 3.62
C PHE A 232 23.95 16.34 4.76
N GLY A 233 25.10 16.95 5.07
CA GLY A 233 25.94 16.57 6.21
C GLY A 233 26.56 15.17 6.09
N THR A 234 26.70 14.65 4.87
CA THR A 234 27.33 13.35 4.64
C THR A 234 28.84 13.50 4.48
N ASP A 235 29.62 12.96 5.43
CA ASP A 235 31.06 12.72 5.30
C ASP A 235 31.35 11.57 4.31
N ALA A 236 30.77 11.66 3.10
CA ALA A 236 30.90 10.62 2.11
C ALA A 236 32.34 10.62 1.56
N VAL A 237 33.05 9.52 1.79
CA VAL A 237 34.24 9.19 0.99
C VAL A 237 33.77 9.16 -0.47
N VAL A 238 34.27 10.10 -1.27
CA VAL A 238 33.93 10.25 -2.69
C VAL A 238 34.49 9.05 -3.45
N ALA A 239 33.76 7.94 -3.43
CA ALA A 239 34.07 6.79 -4.25
C ALA A 239 33.54 7.03 -5.67
N THR A 240 34.31 6.66 -6.69
CA THR A 240 33.86 6.68 -8.09
C THR A 240 32.53 5.94 -8.30
N ALA A 241 32.22 4.96 -7.45
CA ALA A 241 30.96 4.22 -7.42
C ALA A 241 29.72 5.11 -7.17
N LEU A 242 29.90 6.30 -6.58
CA LEU A 242 28.81 7.24 -6.28
C LEU A 242 28.07 7.74 -7.51
N TYR A 243 28.78 7.81 -8.63
CA TYR A 243 28.30 8.37 -9.90
C TYR A 243 27.94 7.28 -10.92
N ALA A 244 27.99 6.01 -10.50
CA ALA A 244 27.68 4.88 -11.34
C ALA A 244 26.17 4.80 -11.61
N ALA A 245 25.82 4.36 -12.83
CA ALA A 245 24.44 3.99 -13.13
C ALA A 245 23.99 2.86 -12.21
N THR A 246 22.74 2.94 -11.80
CA THR A 246 22.08 1.96 -10.94
C THR A 246 21.23 1.04 -11.81
N THR A 247 21.33 -0.27 -11.57
CA THR A 247 20.54 -1.26 -12.30
C THR A 247 19.06 -1.15 -11.96
N THR A 248 18.18 -1.58 -12.88
CA THR A 248 16.72 -1.59 -12.65
C THR A 248 16.35 -2.35 -11.38
N ALA A 249 16.91 -3.54 -11.16
CA ALA A 249 16.72 -4.32 -9.93
C ALA A 249 17.04 -3.49 -8.67
N LYS A 250 18.17 -2.77 -8.68
CA LYS A 250 18.59 -1.95 -7.53
C LYS A 250 17.71 -0.73 -7.32
N VAL A 251 17.24 -0.08 -8.39
CA VAL A 251 16.26 1.01 -8.31
C VAL A 251 14.97 0.51 -7.64
N LEU A 252 14.42 -0.62 -8.08
CA LEU A 252 13.19 -1.19 -7.49
C LEU A 252 13.40 -1.63 -6.04
N GLU A 253 14.55 -2.21 -5.70
CA GLU A 253 14.92 -2.54 -4.32
C GLU A 253 14.90 -1.28 -3.44
N ILE A 254 15.47 -0.17 -3.91
CA ILE A 254 15.49 1.09 -3.17
C ILE A 254 14.08 1.68 -3.03
N MET A 255 13.25 1.60 -4.06
CA MET A 255 11.82 1.97 -3.96
C MET A 255 11.12 1.14 -2.87
N ALA A 256 11.32 -0.17 -2.86
CA ALA A 256 10.72 -1.07 -1.87
C ALA A 256 11.20 -0.76 -0.44
N ARG A 257 12.51 -0.56 -0.23
CA ARG A 257 13.06 -0.16 1.08
C ARG A 257 12.54 1.19 1.55
N ASN A 258 12.40 2.16 0.64
CA ASN A 258 11.77 3.43 0.95
C ASN A 258 10.33 3.23 1.44
N LEU A 259 9.55 2.39 0.77
CA LEU A 259 8.17 2.08 1.18
C LEU A 259 8.11 1.36 2.53
N VAL A 260 9.08 0.50 2.87
CA VAL A 260 9.21 -0.09 4.22
C VAL A 260 9.45 1.00 5.26
N ARG A 261 10.35 1.95 4.98
CA ARG A 261 10.61 3.10 5.88
C ARG A 261 9.36 3.95 6.08
N ILE A 262 8.63 4.25 5.00
CA ILE A 262 7.36 4.97 5.05
C ILE A 262 6.37 4.24 5.95
N ALA A 263 6.19 2.93 5.75
CA ALA A 263 5.29 2.12 6.55
C ALA A 263 5.64 2.14 8.05
N ARG A 264 6.94 2.18 8.39
CA ARG A 264 7.40 2.25 9.79
C ARG A 264 7.12 3.60 10.45
N CYS A 265 7.06 4.69 9.68
CA CYS A 265 6.83 6.06 10.15
C CYS A 265 5.34 6.47 10.16
N LEU A 266 4.42 5.60 9.73
CA LEU A 266 2.98 5.89 9.83
C LEU A 266 2.57 6.01 11.30
N ASN A 267 2.16 7.21 11.70
CA ASN A 267 1.72 7.56 13.06
C ASN A 267 0.40 6.86 13.47
N HIS A 268 -0.31 6.25 12.51
CA HIS A 268 -1.49 5.46 12.82
C HIS A 268 -1.09 4.11 13.44
N HIS A 269 -1.31 3.96 14.75
CA HIS A 269 -1.38 2.65 15.38
C HIS A 269 -2.61 1.92 14.82
N GLY A 270 -2.44 0.86 14.02
CA GLY A 270 -3.57 0.12 13.47
C GLY A 270 -3.27 -0.79 12.28
N ARG A 271 -4.35 -1.35 11.70
CA ARG A 271 -4.37 -2.33 10.61
C ARG A 271 -3.65 -1.83 9.35
N ASP A 272 -3.77 -0.55 9.03
CA ASP A 272 -3.21 0.04 7.79
C ASP A 272 -1.68 0.05 7.81
N ARG A 273 -1.07 0.37 8.95
CA ARG A 273 0.40 0.33 9.11
C ARG A 273 0.94 -1.07 8.88
N THR A 274 0.33 -2.06 9.54
CA THR A 274 0.74 -3.46 9.45
C THR A 274 0.55 -4.00 8.03
N GLN A 275 -0.57 -3.69 7.38
CA GLN A 275 -0.82 -4.09 6.01
C GLN A 275 0.19 -3.46 5.05
N MET A 276 0.44 -2.16 5.18
CA MET A 276 1.44 -1.44 4.38
C MET A 276 2.83 -2.05 4.56
N LEU A 277 3.22 -2.37 5.80
CA LEU A 277 4.49 -3.01 6.10
C LEU A 277 4.58 -4.40 5.47
N ARG A 278 3.51 -5.20 5.55
CA ARG A 278 3.43 -6.53 4.91
C ARG A 278 3.61 -6.43 3.40
N PHE A 279 2.95 -5.47 2.76
CA PHE A 279 3.04 -5.27 1.31
C PHE A 279 4.44 -4.80 0.92
N ALA A 280 5.03 -3.84 1.64
CA ALA A 280 6.37 -3.33 1.34
C ALA A 280 7.47 -4.39 1.49
N ILE A 281 7.45 -5.17 2.57
CA ILE A 281 8.38 -6.30 2.75
C ILE A 281 8.13 -7.36 1.66
N GLY A 282 6.86 -7.65 1.36
CA GLY A 282 6.50 -8.62 0.32
C GLY A 282 7.00 -8.23 -1.08
N LEU A 283 6.96 -6.94 -1.42
CA LEU A 283 7.52 -6.41 -2.67
C LEU A 283 9.05 -6.53 -2.66
N HIS A 284 9.69 -6.13 -1.55
CA HIS A 284 11.15 -6.23 -1.43
C HIS A 284 11.62 -7.67 -1.66
N LEU A 285 11.01 -8.64 -1.00
CA LEU A 285 11.34 -10.06 -1.16
C LEU A 285 10.91 -10.66 -2.51
N ALA A 286 10.02 -9.98 -3.25
CA ALA A 286 9.75 -10.34 -4.64
C ALA A 286 10.91 -9.95 -5.58
N ILE A 287 11.58 -8.83 -5.28
CA ILE A 287 12.72 -8.27 -6.02
C ILE A 287 14.03 -8.93 -5.60
N SER A 288 14.28 -9.02 -4.29
CA SER A 288 15.50 -9.52 -3.66
C SER A 288 15.14 -10.57 -2.60
N PRO A 289 14.93 -11.84 -2.99
CA PRO A 289 14.43 -12.89 -2.10
C PRO A 289 15.41 -13.25 -0.97
N ASP A 290 16.71 -13.05 -1.19
CA ASP A 290 17.78 -13.44 -0.25
C ASP A 290 18.15 -12.33 0.76
N ASP A 291 17.36 -11.26 0.84
CA ASP A 291 17.59 -10.18 1.82
C ASP A 291 17.22 -10.64 3.24
N ALA A 292 18.23 -11.08 3.98
CA ALA A 292 18.08 -11.63 5.34
C ALA A 292 17.40 -10.67 6.33
N GLU A 293 17.62 -9.35 6.22
CA GLU A 293 16.97 -8.36 7.08
C GLU A 293 15.46 -8.35 6.82
N MET A 294 15.08 -8.34 5.54
CA MET A 294 13.67 -8.31 5.14
C MET A 294 12.97 -9.64 5.40
N GLN A 295 13.66 -10.77 5.25
CA GLN A 295 13.16 -12.09 5.66
C GLN A 295 12.84 -12.11 7.17
N LEU A 296 13.78 -11.67 8.01
CA LEU A 296 13.58 -11.61 9.46
C LEU A 296 12.43 -10.65 9.85
N MET A 297 12.32 -9.51 9.16
CA MET A 297 11.22 -8.57 9.38
C MET A 297 9.87 -9.19 9.00
N GLN A 298 9.80 -9.97 7.91
CA GLN A 298 8.60 -10.70 7.51
C GLN A 298 8.20 -11.75 8.56
N VAL A 299 9.17 -12.52 9.07
CA VAL A 299 8.94 -13.53 10.12
C VAL A 299 8.35 -12.89 11.37
N ARG A 300 8.94 -11.79 11.85
CA ARG A 300 8.41 -11.05 13.01
C ARG A 300 7.00 -10.54 12.77
N LEU A 301 6.69 -10.09 11.55
CA LEU A 301 5.35 -9.64 11.19
C LEU A 301 4.34 -10.80 11.15
N PHE A 302 4.74 -11.96 10.63
CA PHE A 302 3.90 -13.18 10.60
C PHE A 302 3.62 -13.71 12.00
N LEU A 303 4.61 -13.69 12.89
CA LEU A 303 4.45 -13.99 14.31
C LEU A 303 3.49 -13.02 15.00
N HIS A 304 3.73 -11.71 14.85
CA HIS A 304 2.89 -10.67 15.47
C HIS A 304 1.41 -10.77 15.06
N LEU A 305 1.16 -11.12 13.79
CA LEU A 305 -0.19 -11.26 13.25
C LEU A 305 -0.75 -12.67 13.35
N ASN A 306 0.06 -13.63 13.75
CA ASN A 306 -0.27 -15.04 13.79
C ASN A 306 -0.83 -15.56 12.45
N ILE A 307 -0.13 -15.25 11.35
CA ILE A 307 -0.48 -15.64 9.97
C ILE A 307 0.72 -16.27 9.27
N ASN A 308 0.47 -17.09 8.24
CA ASN A 308 1.51 -17.63 7.35
C ASN A 308 2.71 -18.25 8.08
N LEU A 309 2.46 -18.91 9.23
CA LEU A 309 3.52 -19.46 10.10
C LEU A 309 4.40 -20.49 9.38
N LYS A 310 3.85 -21.23 8.42
CA LYS A 310 4.62 -22.16 7.57
C LYS A 310 5.64 -21.42 6.71
N ASP A 311 5.25 -20.32 6.09
CA ASP A 311 6.15 -19.47 5.28
C ASP A 311 7.22 -18.83 6.18
N ALA A 312 6.89 -18.48 7.42
CA ALA A 312 7.85 -17.96 8.39
C ALA A 312 8.98 -18.96 8.68
N ILE A 313 8.67 -20.25 8.82
CA ILE A 313 9.67 -21.31 9.00
C ILE A 313 10.59 -21.41 7.78
N GLU A 314 10.00 -21.39 6.58
CA GLU A 314 10.77 -21.53 5.34
C GLU A 314 11.71 -20.33 5.15
N ASN A 315 11.25 -19.11 5.42
CA ASN A 315 12.10 -17.93 5.41
C ASN A 315 13.24 -18.03 6.44
N LEU A 316 12.97 -18.47 7.67
CA LEU A 316 13.99 -18.63 8.70
C LEU A 316 15.09 -19.61 8.30
N ARG A 317 14.76 -20.68 7.58
CA ARG A 317 15.75 -21.66 7.07
C ARG A 317 16.73 -21.05 6.06
N GLN A 318 16.31 -20.00 5.35
CA GLN A 318 17.12 -19.32 4.34
C GLN A 318 18.02 -18.23 4.94
N VAL A 319 17.70 -17.76 6.15
CA VAL A 319 18.50 -16.75 6.84
C VAL A 319 19.77 -17.41 7.40
N ALA A 320 20.93 -17.08 6.84
CA ALA A 320 22.25 -17.53 7.30
C ALA A 320 22.72 -16.86 8.62
N ALA A 321 21.84 -16.73 9.62
CA ALA A 321 22.12 -16.03 10.88
C ALA A 321 22.30 -16.97 12.09
N VAL A 322 22.88 -16.40 13.15
CA VAL A 322 23.22 -17.00 14.45
C VAL A 322 22.16 -17.98 14.95
N ASP A 323 22.58 -19.22 15.17
CA ASP A 323 21.77 -20.41 15.48
C ASP A 323 20.72 -20.15 16.59
N ASP A 324 21.09 -19.36 17.60
CA ASP A 324 20.24 -19.11 18.78
C ASP A 324 18.95 -18.31 18.48
N VAL A 325 19.02 -17.26 17.64
CA VAL A 325 17.84 -16.43 17.33
C VAL A 325 16.88 -17.18 16.42
N VAL A 326 17.44 -17.88 15.41
CA VAL A 326 16.67 -18.70 14.49
C VAL A 326 16.00 -19.85 15.24
N SER A 327 16.72 -20.52 16.14
CA SER A 327 16.18 -21.58 16.99
C SER A 327 15.06 -21.09 17.90
N PHE A 328 15.24 -19.94 18.56
CA PHE A 328 14.22 -19.33 19.42
C PHE A 328 12.93 -19.03 18.65
N LEU A 329 13.03 -18.31 17.53
CA LEU A 329 11.86 -17.95 16.71
C LEU A 329 11.20 -19.21 16.13
N THR A 330 11.98 -20.19 15.69
CA THR A 330 11.44 -21.46 15.18
C THR A 330 10.59 -22.17 16.24
N LYS A 331 11.08 -22.24 17.49
CA LYS A 331 10.33 -22.82 18.62
C LYS A 331 9.05 -22.04 18.92
N GLU A 332 9.11 -20.71 18.88
CA GLU A 332 7.95 -19.84 19.06
C GLU A 332 6.89 -20.08 17.98
N ILE A 333 7.29 -20.16 16.71
CA ILE A 333 6.39 -20.47 15.58
C ILE A 333 5.70 -21.83 15.80
N TYR A 334 6.45 -22.89 16.12
CA TYR A 334 5.85 -24.22 16.35
C TYR A 334 4.86 -24.23 17.52
N THR A 335 5.15 -23.46 18.58
CA THR A 335 4.25 -23.31 19.73
C THR A 335 2.94 -22.66 19.29
N LEU A 336 3.01 -21.52 18.57
CA LEU A 336 1.84 -20.83 18.03
C LEU A 336 1.05 -21.69 17.04
N MET A 337 1.72 -22.49 16.21
CA MET A 337 1.04 -23.42 15.29
C MET A 337 0.22 -24.46 16.05
N LYS A 338 0.78 -25.06 17.11
CA LYS A 338 0.08 -26.04 17.95
C LYS A 338 -1.10 -25.40 18.69
N GLU A 339 -0.91 -24.20 19.23
CA GLU A 339 -1.98 -23.42 19.87
C GLU A 339 -3.10 -23.08 18.88
N ASN A 340 -2.76 -22.69 17.64
CA ASN A 340 -3.75 -22.43 16.60
C ASN A 340 -4.53 -23.67 16.20
N GLU A 341 -3.88 -24.83 16.03
CA GLU A 341 -4.57 -26.08 15.75
C GLU A 341 -5.57 -26.43 16.87
N THR A 342 -5.18 -26.18 18.13
CA THR A 342 -6.04 -26.43 19.29
C THR A 342 -7.23 -25.46 19.29
N ARG A 343 -6.97 -24.16 19.08
CA ARG A 343 -7.99 -23.11 19.00
C ARG A 343 -8.94 -23.32 17.83
N ASP A 344 -8.44 -23.75 16.67
CA ASP A 344 -9.28 -24.00 15.51
C ASP A 344 -10.18 -25.21 15.77
N ASN A 345 -9.69 -26.27 16.41
CA ASN A 345 -10.53 -27.38 16.85
C ASN A 345 -11.63 -26.94 17.84
N GLU A 346 -11.32 -26.03 18.78
CA GLU A 346 -12.31 -25.44 19.70
C GLU A 346 -13.29 -24.50 18.99
N ARG A 347 -12.83 -23.69 18.02
CA ARG A 347 -13.66 -22.74 17.24
C ARG A 347 -14.71 -23.41 16.37
N HIS A 348 -14.49 -24.66 15.96
CA HIS A 348 -15.51 -25.42 15.23
C HIS A 348 -16.74 -25.75 16.11
N MET A 349 -16.65 -25.54 17.43
CA MET A 349 -17.80 -25.58 18.33
C MET A 349 -18.30 -24.15 18.56
N VAL A 350 -19.14 -23.64 17.65
CA VAL A 350 -19.86 -22.37 17.87
C VAL A 350 -20.73 -22.55 19.13
N GLN A 351 -20.38 -21.85 20.20
CA GLN A 351 -21.19 -21.85 21.42
C GLN A 351 -22.40 -20.95 21.20
N GLU A 352 -23.56 -21.57 21.05
CA GLU A 352 -24.85 -20.90 20.92
C GLU A 352 -25.15 -20.03 22.15
N LYS A 353 -25.50 -18.77 21.93
CA LYS A 353 -25.88 -17.81 22.98
C LYS A 353 -27.38 -17.52 22.90
N LEU A 354 -28.16 -18.28 23.70
CA LEU A 354 -29.61 -18.16 23.75
C LEU A 354 -30.06 -16.97 24.63
N ARG A 355 -31.03 -16.20 24.16
CA ARG A 355 -31.57 -15.04 24.91
C ARG A 355 -32.31 -15.45 26.18
N LYS A 356 -32.88 -16.66 26.22
CA LYS A 356 -33.55 -17.20 27.43
C LYS A 356 -32.62 -17.20 28.65
N ASP A 357 -31.32 -17.42 28.44
CA ASP A 357 -30.29 -17.48 29.48
C ASP A 357 -29.64 -16.09 29.72
N ASN A 358 -29.99 -15.11 28.88
CA ASN A 358 -29.37 -13.79 28.74
C ASN A 358 -30.42 -12.67 28.64
N ALA A 359 -31.48 -12.73 29.45
CA ALA A 359 -32.65 -11.85 29.34
C ALA A 359 -32.33 -10.34 29.50
N GLU A 360 -31.23 -10.00 30.18
CA GLU A 360 -30.77 -8.61 30.40
C GLU A 360 -30.19 -7.94 29.13
N VAL A 361 -29.92 -8.71 28.07
CA VAL A 361 -29.34 -8.22 26.81
C VAL A 361 -30.40 -7.49 25.99
N HIS A 362 -30.32 -6.16 25.92
CA HIS A 362 -31.33 -5.33 25.28
C HIS A 362 -31.19 -5.20 23.76
N PHE A 363 -29.97 -5.20 23.23
CA PHE A 363 -29.69 -4.95 21.82
C PHE A 363 -29.33 -6.24 21.09
N SER A 364 -29.43 -6.24 19.76
CA SER A 364 -29.14 -7.40 18.92
C SER A 364 -27.95 -7.15 17.99
N VAL A 365 -27.30 -8.24 17.59
CA VAL A 365 -26.25 -8.26 16.57
C VAL A 365 -26.81 -7.71 15.26
N GLY A 366 -26.06 -6.79 14.64
CA GLY A 366 -26.42 -6.10 13.41
C GLY A 366 -27.04 -4.71 13.60
N MET A 367 -27.36 -4.31 14.84
CA MET A 367 -27.91 -2.97 15.09
C MET A 367 -26.84 -1.87 14.98
N VAL A 368 -27.19 -0.78 14.31
CA VAL A 368 -26.36 0.43 14.24
C VAL A 368 -26.69 1.34 15.42
N MET A 369 -25.68 1.64 16.22
CA MET A 369 -25.78 2.34 17.50
C MET A 369 -24.88 3.58 17.49
N LYS A 370 -25.10 4.46 18.46
CA LYS A 370 -24.23 5.59 18.78
C LYS A 370 -23.77 5.49 20.22
N HIS A 371 -22.48 5.72 20.47
CA HIS A 371 -21.95 5.76 21.82
C HIS A 371 -22.29 7.09 22.51
N LYS A 372 -22.88 7.06 23.71
CA LYS A 372 -23.34 8.27 24.44
C LYS A 372 -22.20 9.23 24.77
N LYS A 373 -21.09 8.72 25.31
CA LYS A 373 -19.94 9.52 25.77
C LYS A 373 -19.00 9.97 24.65
N TYR A 374 -18.58 9.06 23.79
CA TYR A 374 -17.59 9.32 22.73
C TYR A 374 -18.19 9.67 21.37
N HIS A 375 -19.52 9.62 21.25
CA HIS A 375 -20.29 10.06 20.08
C HIS A 375 -19.97 9.39 18.74
N TYR A 376 -19.19 8.30 18.71
CA TYR A 376 -18.96 7.51 17.50
C TYR A 376 -20.17 6.64 17.13
N THR A 377 -20.37 6.41 15.83
CA THR A 377 -21.32 5.44 15.28
C THR A 377 -20.67 4.06 15.26
N CYS A 378 -21.43 3.01 15.55
CA CYS A 378 -20.93 1.63 15.50
C CYS A 378 -22.02 0.61 15.15
N VAL A 379 -21.61 -0.61 14.77
CA VAL A 379 -22.51 -1.77 14.65
C VAL A 379 -22.14 -2.85 15.66
N ILE A 380 -23.13 -3.44 16.31
CA ILE A 380 -22.94 -4.55 17.26
C ILE A 380 -22.68 -5.85 16.47
N TYR A 381 -21.57 -6.53 16.74
CA TYR A 381 -21.23 -7.84 16.11
C TYR A 381 -21.18 -9.02 17.10
N GLY A 382 -21.46 -8.76 18.38
CA GLY A 382 -21.60 -9.77 19.42
C GLY A 382 -21.93 -9.16 20.78
N TRP A 383 -22.40 -9.98 21.71
CA TRP A 383 -22.72 -9.56 23.08
C TRP A 383 -22.33 -10.62 24.10
N ASP A 384 -22.03 -10.18 25.32
CA ASP A 384 -21.74 -11.03 26.48
C ASP A 384 -22.61 -10.57 27.67
N LYS A 385 -23.17 -11.53 28.42
CA LYS A 385 -24.05 -11.28 29.57
C LYS A 385 -23.39 -10.48 30.67
N GLU A 386 -22.15 -10.86 30.96
CA GLU A 386 -21.27 -10.25 31.94
C GLU A 386 -19.94 -10.01 31.24
N GLY A 387 -19.32 -8.86 31.50
CA GLY A 387 -18.11 -8.48 30.79
C GLY A 387 -16.96 -9.46 31.05
N ARG A 388 -16.30 -9.93 29.99
CA ARG A 388 -14.99 -10.60 30.09
C ARG A 388 -13.90 -9.56 30.38
N ILE A 389 -13.85 -9.10 31.62
CA ILE A 389 -13.10 -7.91 32.01
C ILE A 389 -11.91 -8.31 32.89
N SER A 390 -10.68 -8.01 32.45
CA SER A 390 -9.50 -8.05 33.33
C SER A 390 -9.46 -6.81 34.23
N GLU A 391 -8.91 -6.93 35.45
CA GLU A 391 -8.78 -5.80 36.40
C GLU A 391 -8.00 -4.60 35.81
N GLU A 392 -7.05 -4.87 34.93
CA GLU A 392 -6.27 -3.84 34.20
C GLU A 392 -7.15 -3.02 33.24
N TRP A 393 -8.08 -3.65 32.52
CA TRP A 393 -8.99 -2.97 31.58
C TRP A 393 -10.02 -2.08 32.31
N ILE A 394 -10.49 -2.48 33.49
CA ILE A 394 -11.40 -1.68 34.35
C ILE A 394 -10.76 -0.32 34.67
N THR A 395 -9.46 -0.34 34.96
CA THR A 395 -8.71 0.82 35.44
C THR A 395 -8.38 1.78 34.29
N GLN A 396 -8.00 1.26 33.11
CA GLN A 396 -7.64 2.07 31.94
C GLN A 396 -8.84 2.74 31.26
N GLU A 397 -9.96 2.02 31.09
CA GLU A 397 -11.13 2.53 30.36
C GLU A 397 -12.16 3.24 31.28
N GLY A 398 -11.86 3.34 32.58
CA GLY A 398 -12.69 4.06 33.55
C GLY A 398 -14.04 3.38 33.84
N VAL A 399 -14.12 2.07 33.64
CA VAL A 399 -15.32 1.23 33.82
C VAL A 399 -15.77 1.19 35.29
N GLY A 400 -14.86 1.47 36.22
CA GLY A 400 -15.16 1.62 37.65
C GLY A 400 -16.11 2.78 38.00
N ASN A 401 -16.28 3.76 37.09
CA ASN A 401 -17.16 4.92 37.29
C ASN A 401 -18.57 4.72 36.69
N LEU A 402 -18.86 3.54 36.14
CA LEU A 402 -20.16 3.20 35.55
C LEU A 402 -21.19 2.87 36.65
N GLN A 403 -22.45 3.28 36.45
CA GLN A 403 -23.52 3.04 37.43
C GLN A 403 -23.83 1.54 37.59
N GLY A 404 -23.69 0.75 36.53
CA GLY A 404 -23.95 -0.70 36.54
C GLY A 404 -22.84 -1.60 37.12
N ARG A 405 -21.61 -1.09 37.31
CA ARG A 405 -20.40 -1.90 37.58
C ARG A 405 -20.26 -3.07 36.55
N PRO A 406 -19.44 -4.15 36.70
CA PRO A 406 -19.25 -5.14 35.63
C PRO A 406 -20.45 -6.09 35.42
N PHE A 407 -21.54 -5.93 36.18
CA PHE A 407 -22.74 -6.78 36.17
C PHE A 407 -23.80 -6.29 35.19
N GLN A 408 -23.39 -5.89 33.99
CA GLN A 408 -24.29 -5.55 32.89
C GLN A 408 -23.81 -6.21 31.59
N PRO A 409 -24.67 -6.34 30.58
CA PRO A 409 -24.22 -6.79 29.28
C PRO A 409 -23.23 -5.84 28.63
N PHE A 410 -22.30 -6.42 27.88
CA PHE A 410 -21.35 -5.70 27.06
C PHE A 410 -21.44 -6.16 25.60
N TYR A 411 -21.08 -5.26 24.70
CA TYR A 411 -21.22 -5.43 23.27
C TYR A 411 -19.88 -5.26 22.59
N ASN A 412 -19.56 -6.23 21.75
CA ASN A 412 -18.50 -6.12 20.77
C ASN A 412 -19.01 -5.27 19.60
N VAL A 413 -18.37 -4.13 19.34
CA VAL A 413 -18.82 -3.17 18.32
C VAL A 413 -17.72 -2.83 17.33
N LEU A 414 -18.10 -2.67 16.06
CA LEU A 414 -17.24 -2.09 15.02
C LEU A 414 -17.58 -0.61 14.90
N ALA A 415 -16.63 0.27 15.19
CA ALA A 415 -16.84 1.71 15.12
C ALA A 415 -16.56 2.27 13.72
N GLU A 416 -17.21 3.36 13.34
CA GLU A 416 -17.05 3.97 12.00
C GLU A 416 -15.61 4.44 11.72
N ASP A 417 -14.84 4.72 12.77
CA ASP A 417 -13.42 5.10 12.71
C ASP A 417 -12.46 3.95 12.38
N GLY A 418 -12.96 2.73 12.16
CA GLY A 418 -12.14 1.56 11.84
C GLY A 418 -11.65 0.75 13.06
N SER A 419 -12.04 1.14 14.28
CA SER A 419 -11.67 0.43 15.51
C SER A 419 -12.71 -0.60 15.96
N ASN A 420 -12.22 -1.72 16.50
CA ASN A 420 -13.03 -2.68 17.23
C ASN A 420 -13.04 -2.27 18.71
N ARG A 421 -14.22 -2.14 19.31
CA ARG A 421 -14.38 -1.69 20.70
C ARG A 421 -15.30 -2.62 21.49
N TYR A 422 -15.22 -2.53 22.81
CA TYR A 422 -16.09 -3.25 23.74
C TYR A 422 -16.85 -2.23 24.58
N ALA A 423 -18.18 -2.17 24.40
CA ALA A 423 -19.01 -1.11 24.94
C ALA A 423 -20.04 -1.66 25.94
N ALA A 424 -20.15 -1.01 27.10
CA ALA A 424 -21.20 -1.32 28.07
C ALA A 424 -22.60 -0.98 27.51
N GLN A 425 -23.61 -1.80 27.84
CA GLN A 425 -25.00 -1.61 27.41
C GLN A 425 -25.50 -0.19 27.64
N GLU A 426 -25.25 0.37 28.84
CA GLU A 426 -25.74 1.70 29.20
C GLU A 426 -25.16 2.83 28.35
N ASN A 427 -24.03 2.60 27.67
CA ASN A 427 -23.34 3.59 26.84
C ASN A 427 -23.81 3.57 25.38
N LEU A 428 -24.68 2.65 24.98
CA LEU A 428 -25.20 2.57 23.62
C LEU A 428 -26.63 3.13 23.53
N VAL A 429 -26.90 3.85 22.44
CA VAL A 429 -28.24 4.32 22.04
C VAL A 429 -28.47 4.08 20.56
N TYR A 430 -29.72 4.03 20.13
CA TYR A 430 -30.06 3.93 18.71
C TYR A 430 -29.53 5.15 17.93
N ALA A 431 -28.93 4.88 16.76
CA ALA A 431 -28.58 5.94 15.83
C ALA A 431 -29.85 6.53 15.19
N LYS A 432 -29.97 7.87 15.15
CA LYS A 432 -31.11 8.57 14.55
C LYS A 432 -31.08 8.50 13.02
N ASP A 433 -29.90 8.73 12.44
CA ASP A 433 -29.66 8.67 11.00
C ASP A 433 -28.84 7.41 10.67
N VAL A 434 -29.53 6.29 10.52
CA VAL A 434 -28.85 5.01 10.27
C VAL A 434 -28.31 4.98 8.84
N LYS A 435 -27.00 4.72 8.72
CA LYS A 435 -26.28 4.53 7.47
C LYS A 435 -25.34 3.34 7.59
N ALA A 436 -24.93 2.80 6.45
CA ALA A 436 -23.85 1.82 6.42
C ALA A 436 -22.56 2.48 6.94
N ILE A 437 -21.88 1.84 7.88
CA ILE A 437 -20.59 2.29 8.40
C ILE A 437 -19.44 1.80 7.50
N THR A 438 -18.33 2.53 7.50
CA THR A 438 -17.15 2.27 6.65
C THR A 438 -16.14 1.30 7.26
N HIS A 439 -16.49 0.55 8.30
CA HIS A 439 -15.54 -0.30 9.03
C HIS A 439 -15.06 -1.51 8.18
N PRO A 440 -13.74 -1.77 8.08
CA PRO A 440 -13.16 -2.76 7.14
C PRO A 440 -13.35 -4.23 7.55
N GLU A 441 -14.10 -4.51 8.62
CA GLU A 441 -14.47 -5.87 9.06
C GLU A 441 -15.98 -6.12 9.05
N VAL A 442 -16.81 -5.19 8.56
CA VAL A 442 -18.27 -5.40 8.51
C VAL A 442 -18.60 -6.72 7.80
N GLY A 443 -18.03 -6.95 6.62
CA GLY A 443 -18.26 -8.19 5.87
C GLY A 443 -17.78 -9.46 6.57
N LYS A 444 -16.88 -9.38 7.56
CA LYS A 444 -16.49 -10.55 8.35
C LYS A 444 -17.66 -11.15 9.14
N TYR A 445 -18.64 -10.33 9.51
CA TYR A 445 -19.73 -10.71 10.41
C TYR A 445 -21.12 -10.57 9.78
N PHE A 446 -21.27 -9.79 8.72
CA PHE A 446 -22.57 -9.47 8.12
C PHE A 446 -22.60 -9.78 6.63
N GLU A 447 -23.77 -10.20 6.12
CA GLU A 447 -23.99 -10.52 4.71
C GLU A 447 -24.50 -9.33 3.89
N LYS A 448 -25.28 -8.43 4.50
CA LYS A 448 -25.84 -7.23 3.84
C LYS A 448 -26.29 -6.18 4.83
N PHE A 449 -26.43 -4.95 4.35
CA PHE A 449 -27.07 -3.84 5.04
C PHE A 449 -28.47 -3.58 4.47
N THR A 450 -29.48 -3.50 5.33
CA THR A 450 -30.89 -3.35 4.91
C THR A 450 -31.36 -1.90 4.74
N GLY A 451 -30.47 -0.94 4.99
CA GLY A 451 -30.84 0.48 5.17
C GLY A 451 -31.13 0.85 6.63
N LYS A 452 -31.41 -0.14 7.50
CA LYS A 452 -31.72 0.09 8.93
C LYS A 452 -30.87 -0.73 9.89
N PHE A 453 -30.40 -1.89 9.48
CA PHE A 453 -29.54 -2.78 10.28
C PHE A 453 -28.75 -3.69 9.35
N TYR A 454 -27.75 -4.37 9.89
CA TYR A 454 -26.97 -5.38 9.18
C TYR A 454 -27.53 -6.77 9.46
N VAL A 455 -27.65 -7.59 8.41
CA VAL A 455 -28.03 -9.00 8.57
C VAL A 455 -26.78 -9.80 8.94
N PRO A 456 -26.77 -10.50 10.10
CA PRO A 456 -25.65 -11.36 10.49
C PRO A 456 -25.44 -12.48 9.46
N ASN A 457 -24.18 -12.85 9.19
CA ASN A 457 -23.88 -13.99 8.34
C ASN A 457 -24.16 -15.33 9.05
N LYS A 458 -24.08 -16.44 8.32
CA LYS A 458 -24.40 -17.78 8.84
C LYS A 458 -23.72 -18.11 10.18
N MET A 459 -22.42 -17.80 10.32
CA MET A 459 -21.69 -18.05 11.56
C MET A 459 -22.28 -17.24 12.74
N LYS A 460 -22.62 -15.97 12.51
CA LYS A 460 -23.22 -15.14 13.56
C LYS A 460 -24.67 -15.50 13.85
N GLN A 461 -25.41 -16.03 12.88
CA GLN A 461 -26.74 -16.58 13.10
C GLN A 461 -26.68 -17.86 13.97
N GLU A 462 -25.68 -18.72 13.77
CA GLU A 462 -25.46 -19.90 14.61
C GLU A 462 -24.99 -19.52 16.03
N GLU A 463 -24.19 -18.46 16.18
CA GLU A 463 -23.76 -17.96 17.49
C GLU A 463 -24.89 -17.26 18.26
N TYR A 464 -25.76 -16.51 17.56
CA TYR A 464 -26.85 -15.70 18.14
C TYR A 464 -28.20 -15.99 17.45
N PRO A 465 -28.78 -17.18 17.63
CA PRO A 465 -29.94 -17.65 16.87
C PRO A 465 -31.21 -16.81 17.10
N ASP A 466 -31.38 -16.27 18.30
CA ASP A 466 -32.59 -15.50 18.69
C ASP A 466 -32.54 -14.04 18.21
N ASP A 467 -31.39 -13.57 17.71
CA ASP A 467 -31.20 -12.15 17.41
C ASP A 467 -31.97 -11.70 16.17
N ALA A 468 -32.20 -12.58 15.19
CA ALA A 468 -32.98 -12.22 14.00
C ALA A 468 -34.42 -11.78 14.35
N GLU A 469 -35.08 -12.52 15.25
CA GLU A 469 -36.41 -12.17 15.73
C GLU A 469 -36.37 -10.89 16.58
N MET A 470 -35.38 -10.79 17.47
CA MET A 470 -35.22 -9.61 18.34
C MET A 470 -34.97 -8.34 17.53
N THR A 471 -34.11 -8.39 16.50
CA THR A 471 -33.87 -7.26 15.58
C THR A 471 -35.17 -6.84 14.90
N GLY A 472 -36.00 -7.79 14.43
CA GLY A 472 -37.29 -7.48 13.81
C GLY A 472 -38.23 -6.71 14.74
N ARG A 473 -38.32 -7.14 16.01
CA ARG A 473 -39.12 -6.45 17.04
C ARG A 473 -38.59 -5.04 17.33
N LEU A 474 -37.28 -4.92 17.57
CA LEU A 474 -36.64 -3.64 17.86
C LEU A 474 -36.76 -2.66 16.69
N VAL A 475 -36.53 -3.11 15.46
CA VAL A 475 -36.64 -2.25 14.28
C VAL A 475 -38.06 -1.72 14.09
N THR A 476 -39.07 -2.55 14.36
CA THR A 476 -40.47 -2.13 14.32
C THR A 476 -40.77 -1.10 15.41
N GLN A 477 -40.32 -1.37 16.63
CA GLN A 477 -40.53 -0.49 17.79
C GLN A 477 -39.85 0.88 17.64
N TYR A 478 -38.67 0.96 17.03
CA TYR A 478 -37.86 2.18 17.03
C TYR A 478 -37.82 2.92 15.68
N PHE A 479 -38.04 2.23 14.55
CA PHE A 479 -37.95 2.84 13.21
C PHE A 479 -39.27 2.80 12.43
N LEU A 480 -40.35 2.21 12.96
CA LEU A 480 -41.67 2.17 12.31
C LEU A 480 -42.81 2.75 13.18
N SER A 481 -42.55 3.05 14.46
CA SER A 481 -43.54 3.59 15.42
C SER A 481 -43.69 5.12 15.39
N THR A 482 -42.90 5.83 14.57
CA THR A 482 -43.03 7.28 14.32
C THR A 482 -43.84 7.55 13.05
N LYS A 483 -45.12 7.17 13.07
CA LYS A 483 -46.13 7.71 12.16
C LYS A 483 -47.18 8.47 12.92
#